data_AF-A0A447PMV9-F1
#
_entry.id   AF-A0A447PMV9-F1
#
_cell.length_a   1.000
_cell.length_b   1.000
_cell.length_c   1.000
_cell.angle_alpha   90.00
_cell.angle_beta   90.00
_cell.angle_gamma   90.00
#
_symmetry.space_group_name_H-M   'P 1'
#
loop_
_entity.id
_entity.type
_entity.pdbx_description
1 polymer ?
#
loop_
_entity_poly.entity_id
_entity_poly.type
_entity_poly.pdbx_seq_one_letter_code
_entity_poly.pdbx_strand_id
1 'polypeptide(L)'
;MIKKVLKVTLMRARCLSYLFENAYKKLITREMISHAVWGERSQFVSDANLTQLLYLLRRDLQQIGLFELFVTLPQAGDKNR
;
A
#
# COMPACT_ATOMS: atom_id res chain seq x y z
N MET A 1 -17.18 -23.75 3.03
CA MET A 1 -16.46 -22.54 2.57
C MET A 1 -14.99 -22.90 2.35
N ILE A 2 -14.46 -22.70 1.15
CA ILE A 2 -13.02 -22.89 0.87
C ILE A 2 -12.27 -21.69 1.44
N LYS A 3 -11.37 -21.91 2.41
CA LYS A 3 -10.45 -20.87 2.89
C LYS A 3 -9.42 -20.57 1.80
N LYS A 4 -9.40 -19.35 1.27
CA LYS A 4 -8.29 -18.87 0.44
C LYS A 4 -7.18 -18.35 1.35
N VAL A 5 -5.96 -18.88 1.19
CA VAL A 5 -4.77 -18.43 1.90
C VAL A 5 -3.87 -17.68 0.92
N LEU A 6 -3.57 -16.43 1.25
CA LEU A 6 -2.67 -15.60 0.46
C LEU A 6 -1.29 -15.61 1.09
N LYS A 7 -0.28 -16.06 0.35
CA LYS A 7 1.13 -16.01 0.79
C LYS A 7 1.73 -14.68 0.38
N VAL A 8 2.04 -13.84 1.37
CA VAL A 8 2.64 -12.52 1.15
C VAL A 8 3.97 -12.38 1.86
N THR A 9 4.81 -11.45 1.41
CA THR A 9 6.02 -11.08 2.16
C THR A 9 5.67 -10.26 3.39
N LEU A 10 6.58 -10.17 4.36
CA LEU A 10 6.41 -9.34 5.55
C LEU A 10 6.07 -7.88 5.20
N MET A 11 6.72 -7.30 4.18
CA MET A 11 6.48 -5.92 3.77
C MET A 11 5.05 -5.73 3.23
N ARG A 12 4.52 -6.69 2.48
CA ARG A 12 3.13 -6.63 1.98
C ARG A 12 2.12 -6.85 3.11
N ALA A 13 2.42 -7.73 4.07
CA ALA A 13 1.59 -7.89 5.27
C ALA A 13 1.53 -6.59 6.09
N ARG A 14 2.67 -5.93 6.32
CA ARG A 14 2.73 -4.63 7.01
C ARG A 14 1.94 -3.56 6.28
N CYS A 15 2.13 -3.45 4.96
CA CYS A 15 1.38 -2.51 4.14
C CYS A 15 -0.12 -2.76 4.24
N LEU A 16 -0.56 -4.01 4.16
CA LEU A 16 -1.98 -4.37 4.27
C LEU A 16 -2.55 -4.06 5.66
N SER A 17 -1.83 -4.42 6.74
CA SER A 17 -2.24 -4.09 8.11
C SER A 17 -2.44 -2.59 8.29
N TYR A 18 -1.47 -1.80 7.81
CA TYR A 18 -1.51 -0.35 7.90
C TYR A 18 -2.72 0.24 7.15
N LEU A 19 -3.03 -0.26 5.95
CA LEU A 19 -4.19 0.19 5.18
C LEU A 19 -5.50 -0.11 5.92
N PHE A 20 -5.64 -1.28 6.54
CA PHE A 20 -6.84 -1.61 7.32
C PHE A 20 -6.97 -0.74 8.57
N GLU A 21 -5.88 -0.60 9.34
CA GLU A 21 -5.84 0.21 10.56
C GLU A 21 -6.13 1.70 10.30
N ASN A 22 -5.89 2.16 9.06
CA ASN A 22 -6.07 3.55 8.67
C ASN A 22 -7.19 3.74 7.63
N ALA A 23 -8.07 2.74 7.44
CA ALA A 23 -9.13 2.79 6.43
C ALA A 23 -10.13 3.94 6.63
N TYR A 24 -10.25 4.46 7.85
CA TYR A 24 -11.09 5.62 8.17
C TYR A 24 -10.49 6.95 7.68
N LYS A 25 -9.21 6.98 7.28
CA LYS A 25 -8.56 8.20 6.81
C LYS A 25 -9.01 8.54 5.40
N LYS A 26 -9.37 9.81 5.17
CA LYS A 26 -9.73 10.32 3.84
C LYS A 26 -8.58 10.18 2.83
N LEU A 27 -7.33 10.25 3.29
CA LEU A 27 -6.13 10.13 2.47
C LEU A 27 -5.02 9.44 3.26
N ILE A 28 -4.33 8.52 2.60
CA ILE A 28 -3.10 7.90 3.07
C ILE A 28 -2.00 8.29 2.09
N THR A 29 -0.97 9.01 2.55
CA THR A 29 0.12 9.45 1.67
C THR A 29 1.17 8.36 1.46
N ARG A 30 2.07 8.58 0.50
CA ARG A 30 3.15 7.64 0.20
C ARG A 30 4.13 7.53 1.37
N GLU A 31 4.44 8.66 2.01
CA GLU A 31 5.35 8.76 3.16
C GLU A 31 4.80 7.97 4.35
N MET A 32 3.49 8.08 4.60
CA MET A 32 2.80 7.32 5.64
C MET A 32 2.96 5.80 5.45
N ILE A 33 2.75 5.32 4.23
CA ILE A 33 2.89 3.89 3.89
C ILE A 33 4.36 3.47 4.00
N SER A 34 5.28 4.26 3.46
CA SER A 34 6.71 3.96 3.51
C SER A 34 7.21 3.84 4.95
N HIS A 35 6.85 4.78 5.82
CA HIS A 35 7.21 4.72 7.22
C HIS A 35 6.58 3.50 7.92
N ALA A 36 5.31 3.18 7.64
CA ALA A 36 4.66 2.00 8.23
C ALA A 36 5.31 0.67 7.83
N VAL A 37 5.83 0.57 6.61
CA VAL A 37 6.43 -0.66 6.09
C VAL A 37 7.88 -0.82 6.54
N TRP A 38 8.68 0.25 6.44
CA TRP A 38 10.13 0.23 6.63
C TRP A 38 10.63 0.93 7.91
N GLY A 39 9.77 1.63 8.65
CA GLY A 39 10.16 2.45 9.81
C GLY A 39 11.19 3.51 9.43
N GLU A 40 12.16 3.75 10.31
CA GLU A 40 13.28 4.67 10.07
C GLU A 40 14.07 4.40 8.78
N ARG A 41 14.03 3.16 8.26
CA ARG A 41 14.70 2.83 7.00
C ARG A 41 13.99 3.43 5.78
N SER A 42 12.77 3.93 5.92
CA SER A 42 12.01 4.54 4.82
C SER A 42 12.77 5.68 4.14
N GLN A 43 13.64 6.39 4.86
CA GLN A 43 14.48 7.46 4.30
C GLN A 43 15.47 6.97 3.23
N PHE A 44 15.79 5.67 3.21
CA PHE A 44 16.70 5.04 2.24
C PHE A 44 15.97 4.25 1.15
N VAL A 45 14.63 4.24 1.19
CA VAL A 45 13.79 3.45 0.27
C VAL A 45 13.26 4.36 -0.83
N SER A 46 13.46 3.97 -2.09
CA SER A 46 13.01 4.78 -3.22
C SER A 46 11.50 4.69 -3.44
N ASP A 47 10.95 5.68 -4.13
CA ASP A 47 9.55 5.65 -4.58
C ASP A 47 9.23 4.45 -5.48
N ALA A 48 10.21 3.96 -6.25
CA ALA A 48 10.04 2.77 -7.07
C ALA A 48 9.75 1.54 -6.22
N ASN A 49 10.39 1.41 -5.05
CA ASN A 49 10.15 0.29 -4.13
C ASN A 49 8.72 0.33 -3.58
N LEU A 50 8.23 1.51 -3.17
CA LEU A 50 6.85 1.67 -2.70
C LEU A 50 5.84 1.37 -3.82
N THR A 51 6.08 1.89 -5.03
CA THR A 51 5.21 1.63 -6.17
C THR A 51 5.15 0.13 -6.50
N GLN A 52 6.28 -0.57 -6.50
CA GLN A 52 6.32 -2.02 -6.71
C GLN A 52 5.61 -2.78 -5.60
N LEU A 53 5.78 -2.36 -4.33
CA LEU A 53 5.10 -2.97 -3.19
C LEU A 53 3.58 -2.87 -3.34
N LEU A 54 3.06 -1.68 -3.65
CA LEU A 54 1.63 -1.43 -3.84
C LEU A 54 1.07 -2.18 -5.05
N TYR A 55 1.82 -2.26 -6.14
CA TYR A 55 1.44 -3.06 -7.31
C TYR A 55 1.29 -4.54 -6.96
N LEU A 56 2.29 -5.13 -6.28
CA LEU A 56 2.26 -6.53 -5.87
C LEU A 56 1.14 -6.81 -4.86
N LEU A 57 0.92 -5.90 -3.91
CA LEU A 57 -0.20 -6.03 -2.97
C LEU A 57 -1.55 -6.01 -3.69
N ARG A 58 -1.74 -5.11 -4.67
CA ARG A 58 -2.97 -5.08 -5.47
C ARG A 58 -3.20 -6.39 -6.23
N ARG A 59 -2.13 -6.97 -6.82
CA ARG A 59 -2.20 -8.27 -7.49
C ARG A 59 -2.58 -9.39 -6.53
N ASP A 60 -1.98 -9.41 -5.35
CA ASP A 60 -2.31 -10.38 -4.30
C ASP A 60 -3.79 -10.28 -3.87
N LEU A 61 -4.31 -9.06 -3.70
CA LEU A 61 -5.72 -8.81 -3.36
C LEU A 61 -6.69 -9.18 -4.50
N GLN A 62 -6.29 -8.98 -5.76
CA GLN A 62 -7.08 -9.40 -6.94
C GLN A 62 -7.35 -10.91 -6.94
N GLN A 63 -6.38 -11.74 -6.55
CA GLN A 63 -6.52 -13.21 -6.51
C GLN A 63 -7.62 -13.68 -5.54
N ILE A 64 -7.94 -12.84 -4.55
CA ILE A 64 -8.96 -13.11 -3.53
C ILE A 64 -10.21 -12.23 -3.68
N GLY A 65 -10.30 -11.42 -4.75
CA GLY A 65 -11.47 -10.59 -5.05
C GLY A 65 -11.55 -9.25 -4.27
N LEU A 66 -10.45 -8.78 -3.69
CA LEU A 66 -10.38 -7.54 -2.89
C LEU A 66 -9.67 -6.39 -3.62
N PHE A 67 -9.86 -6.27 -4.93
CA PHE A 67 -9.07 -5.37 -5.77
C PHE A 67 -9.35 -3.86 -5.56
N GLU A 68 -10.49 -3.52 -4.95
CA GLU A 68 -10.89 -2.14 -4.65
C GLU A 68 -10.52 -1.66 -3.24
N LEU A 69 -9.74 -2.45 -2.48
CA LEU A 69 -9.35 -2.10 -1.10
C LEU A 69 -8.66 -0.73 -1.00
N PHE A 70 -7.92 -0.33 -2.03
CA PHE A 70 -7.35 1.01 -2.12
C PHE A 70 -7.27 1.51 -3.57
N VAL A 71 -7.48 2.81 -3.75
CA VAL A 71 -7.30 3.52 -5.01
C VAL A 71 -6.12 4.47 -4.89
N THR A 72 -5.30 4.54 -5.93
CA THR A 72 -4.20 5.51 -6.02
C THR A 72 -4.72 6.75 -6.71
N LEU A 73 -4.69 7.88 -6.02
CA LEU A 73 -5.00 9.18 -6.64
C LEU A 73 -3.73 9.70 -7.31
N PRO A 74 -3.80 10.18 -8.57
CA PRO A 74 -2.69 10.94 -9.14
C PRO A 74 -2.44 12.16 -8.25
N GLN A 75 -1.17 12.53 -8.04
CA GLN A 75 -0.88 13.83 -7.44
C GLN A 75 -1.57 14.88 -8.30
N ALA A 76 -2.43 15.69 -7.68
CA ALA A 76 -2.86 16.92 -8.32
C ALA A 76 -1.57 17.72 -8.53
N GLY A 77 -1.11 17.80 -9.78
CA GLY A 77 -0.01 18.69 -10.11
C GLY A 77 -0.35 20.06 -9.57
N ASP A 78 0.59 20.69 -8.87
CA ASP A 78 0.43 22.04 -8.34
C ASP A 78 -0.15 22.93 -9.45
N LYS A 79 -1.42 23.33 -9.31
CA LYS A 79 -2.08 24.28 -10.22
C LYS A 79 -1.54 25.71 -10.07
N ASN A 80 -0.43 25.90 -9.35
CA ASN A 80 0.20 27.18 -9.07
C ASN A 80 1.69 27.11 -9.42
N ARG A 81 2.00 27.10 -10.72
CA ARG A 81 3.26 27.61 -11.25
C ARG A 81 2.97 28.52 -12.43
#